data_AF-A0A1E5CSD4-F1
#
_entry.id   AF-A0A1E5CSD4-F1
#
_cell.length_a   1.000
_cell.length_b   1.000
_cell.length_c   1.000
_cell.angle_alpha   90.00
_cell.angle_beta   90.00
_cell.angle_gamma   90.00
#
_symmetry.space_group_name_H-M   'P 1'
#
loop_
_entity.id
_entity.type
_entity.pdbx_description
1 polymer ?
#
loop_
_entity_poly.entity_id
_entity_poly.type
_entity_poly.pdbx_seq_one_letter_code
_entity_poly.pdbx_strand_id
1 'polypeptide(L)'
;MPFEILNNLKALLFELTIAPIVQYKQPYHIIDKHIQLVVDRLNDIEGVETIASCHGHLSGHIEAPYVYFKAPVDIATHLHKHLWTTTQFTPIYWTIQGQYNLECELCFLLRSPPYERAYHHCISRLWHFGYQRRELNQSMAQLAKEIQVASETLKDKTIDNSKINNGVFL
;
A
#
# COMPACT_ATOMS: atom_id res chain seq x y z
N MET A 1 8.88 24.76 -11.30
CA MET A 1 10.03 25.07 -10.43
C MET A 1 9.61 25.78 -9.13
N PRO A 2 9.28 27.09 -9.05
CA PRO A 2 8.98 27.74 -7.75
C PRO A 2 7.69 27.24 -7.09
N PHE A 3 6.67 26.90 -7.88
CA PHE A 3 5.39 26.38 -7.39
C PHE A 3 5.52 25.01 -6.71
N GLU A 4 6.38 24.12 -7.23
CA GLU A 4 6.57 22.78 -6.67
C GLU A 4 7.34 22.82 -5.34
N ILE A 5 8.37 23.68 -5.26
CA ILE A 5 9.11 23.92 -4.03
C ILE A 5 8.16 24.42 -2.93
N LEU A 6 7.29 25.38 -3.25
CA LEU A 6 6.31 25.90 -2.29
C LEU A 6 5.35 24.81 -1.80
N ASN A 7 4.87 23.95 -2.69
CA ASN A 7 3.95 22.87 -2.32
C ASN A 7 4.63 21.81 -1.45
N ASN A 8 5.87 21.45 -1.76
CA ASN A 8 6.66 20.50 -0.97
C ASN A 8 6.96 21.05 0.44
N LEU A 9 7.27 22.35 0.55
CA LEU A 9 7.42 23.02 1.83
C LEU A 9 6.11 23.05 2.63
N LYS A 10 4.97 23.35 1.98
CA LYS A 10 3.65 23.29 2.63
C LYS A 10 3.34 21.89 3.15
N ALA A 11 3.64 20.85 2.36
CA ALA A 11 3.42 19.48 2.77
C ALA A 11 4.29 19.09 3.97
N LEU A 12 5.58 19.45 3.95
CA LEU A 12 6.48 19.24 5.08
C LEU A 12 5.97 19.94 6.35
N LEU A 13 5.55 21.20 6.25
CA LEU A 13 5.00 21.95 7.38
C LEU A 13 3.73 21.30 7.93
N PHE A 14 2.83 20.86 7.05
CA PHE A 14 1.61 20.15 7.45
C PHE A 14 1.94 18.87 8.24
N GLU A 15 2.87 18.05 7.74
CA GLU A 15 3.28 16.79 8.37
C GLU A 15 3.98 16.97 9.73
N LEU A 16 4.63 18.12 9.94
CA LEU A 16 5.28 18.45 11.22
C LEU A 16 4.34 19.08 12.25
N THR A 17 3.24 19.72 11.82
CA THR A 17 2.43 20.57 12.71
C THR A 17 0.99 20.13 12.85
N ILE A 18 0.32 19.74 11.76
CA ILE A 18 -1.11 19.45 11.74
C ILE A 18 -1.37 17.94 11.74
N ALA A 19 -0.65 17.18 10.91
CA ALA A 19 -0.80 15.73 10.79
C ALA A 19 -0.75 14.99 12.14
N PRO A 20 0.23 15.22 13.05
CA PRO A 20 0.25 14.56 14.34
C PRO A 20 -0.99 14.87 15.20
N ILE A 21 -1.48 16.11 15.18
CA ILE A 21 -2.69 16.50 15.94
C ILE A 21 -3.90 15.74 15.40
N VAL A 22 -4.03 15.62 14.09
CA VAL A 22 -5.09 14.86 13.44
C VAL A 22 -4.99 13.39 13.83
N GLN A 23 -3.79 12.81 13.73
CA GLN A 23 -3.54 11.41 14.04
C GLN A 23 -3.86 11.07 15.51
N TYR A 24 -3.46 11.91 16.46
CA TYR A 24 -3.78 11.70 17.88
C TYR A 24 -5.28 11.79 18.20
N LYS A 25 -6.04 12.56 17.41
CA LYS A 25 -7.50 12.70 17.59
C LYS A 25 -8.30 11.63 16.86
N GLN A 26 -7.71 10.96 15.88
CA GLN A 26 -8.39 9.95 15.10
C GLN A 26 -8.44 8.62 15.86
N PRO A 27 -9.62 7.99 15.97
CA PRO A 27 -9.71 6.62 16.45
C PRO A 27 -8.91 5.67 15.55
N TYR A 28 -8.33 4.64 16.14
CA TYR A 28 -7.46 3.68 15.45
C TYR A 28 -8.13 2.96 14.25
N HIS A 29 -9.46 2.83 14.26
CA HIS A 29 -10.21 2.19 13.17
C HIS A 29 -10.40 3.09 11.93
N ILE A 30 -10.02 4.38 12.01
CA ILE A 30 -10.11 5.29 10.88
C ILE A 30 -8.86 5.13 10.02
N ILE A 31 -9.04 4.70 8.78
CA ILE A 31 -7.97 4.56 7.80
C ILE A 31 -7.55 5.95 7.29
N ASP A 32 -6.25 6.14 7.12
CA ASP A 32 -5.70 7.37 6.54
C ASP A 32 -6.23 7.61 5.12
N LYS A 33 -6.75 8.82 4.87
CA LYS A 33 -7.37 9.19 3.59
C LYS A 33 -6.50 8.87 2.36
N HIS A 34 -5.18 9.01 2.48
CA HIS A 34 -4.26 8.84 1.35
C HIS A 34 -3.86 7.38 1.08
N ILE A 35 -4.06 6.47 2.04
CA ILE A 35 -3.91 5.03 1.83
C ILE A 35 -5.25 4.30 1.67
N GLN A 36 -6.37 4.97 2.01
CA GLN A 36 -7.72 4.43 1.90
C GLN A 36 -7.99 3.74 0.56
N LEU A 37 -7.61 4.36 -0.57
CA LEU A 37 -7.87 3.78 -1.87
C LEU A 37 -7.13 2.44 -2.08
N VAL A 38 -5.92 2.28 -1.54
CA VAL A 38 -5.18 1.02 -1.57
C VAL A 38 -5.90 -0.04 -0.73
N VAL A 39 -6.37 0.34 0.46
CA VAL A 39 -7.11 -0.53 1.37
C VAL A 39 -8.43 -0.99 0.74
N ASP A 40 -9.20 -0.07 0.16
CA ASP A 40 -10.46 -0.38 -0.52
C ASP A 40 -10.22 -1.35 -1.67
N ARG A 41 -9.20 -1.11 -2.50
CA ARG A 41 -8.88 -1.98 -3.64
C ARG A 41 -8.42 -3.38 -3.23
N LEU A 42 -7.78 -3.53 -2.07
CA LEU A 42 -7.46 -4.84 -1.53
C LEU A 42 -8.72 -5.55 -1.03
N ASN A 43 -9.56 -4.87 -0.25
CA ASN A 43 -10.80 -5.45 0.28
C ASN A 43 -11.87 -5.73 -0.79
N ASP A 44 -11.77 -5.11 -1.97
CA ASP A 44 -12.59 -5.42 -3.15
C ASP A 44 -12.26 -6.81 -3.77
N ILE A 45 -11.14 -7.43 -3.37
CA ILE A 45 -10.73 -8.76 -3.84
C ILE A 45 -11.33 -9.82 -2.91
N GLU A 46 -12.08 -10.75 -3.48
CA GLU A 46 -12.65 -11.87 -2.73
C GLU A 46 -11.57 -12.68 -2.01
N GLY A 47 -11.75 -12.90 -0.71
CA GLY A 47 -10.79 -13.60 0.14
C GLY A 47 -9.67 -12.74 0.71
N VAL A 48 -9.64 -11.42 0.43
CA VAL A 48 -8.67 -10.48 1.01
C VAL A 48 -9.32 -9.66 2.12
N GLU A 49 -8.61 -9.54 3.25
CA GLU A 49 -9.05 -8.73 4.41
C GLU A 49 -7.88 -7.90 4.93
N THR A 50 -7.97 -6.58 4.85
CA THR A 50 -6.96 -5.69 5.46
C THR A 50 -7.13 -5.61 6.98
N ILE A 51 -6.05 -5.89 7.70
CA ILE A 51 -5.98 -5.87 9.17
C ILE A 51 -5.52 -4.50 9.69
N ALA A 52 -4.51 -3.92 9.04
CA ALA A 52 -3.91 -2.65 9.45
C ALA A 52 -3.29 -1.92 8.26
N SER A 53 -3.13 -0.60 8.39
CA SER A 53 -2.44 0.21 7.37
C SER A 53 -1.81 1.45 7.99
N CYS A 54 -0.76 1.96 7.36
CA CYS A 54 -0.19 3.26 7.68
C CYS A 54 0.23 3.96 6.38
N HIS A 55 -0.06 5.25 6.27
CA HIS A 55 0.35 6.05 5.12
C HIS A 55 1.80 6.56 5.20
N GLY A 56 2.45 6.38 6.34
CA GLY A 56 3.81 6.81 6.64
C GLY A 56 3.88 8.29 7.05
N HIS A 57 4.05 8.56 8.33
CA HIS A 57 3.98 9.91 8.90
C HIS A 57 5.32 10.36 9.47
N LEU A 58 5.55 11.68 9.52
CA LEU A 58 6.79 12.25 10.07
C LEU A 58 6.83 12.36 11.59
N SER A 59 5.67 12.43 12.22
CA SER A 59 5.52 12.65 13.66
C SER A 59 4.24 11.96 14.15
N GLY A 60 4.09 11.81 15.47
CA GLY A 60 3.03 10.99 16.05
C GLY A 60 3.41 9.50 15.99
N HIS A 61 2.55 8.66 15.42
CA HIS A 61 2.89 7.25 15.15
C HIS A 61 3.65 7.18 13.83
N ILE A 62 4.97 7.08 13.95
CA ILE A 62 5.90 7.08 12.82
C ILE A 62 6.16 5.64 12.40
N GLU A 63 5.67 5.28 11.22
CA GLU A 63 6.00 4.03 10.54
C GLU A 63 6.27 4.31 9.05
N ALA A 64 6.88 3.36 8.35
CA ALA A 64 6.90 3.38 6.89
C ALA A 64 5.48 3.14 6.35
N PRO A 65 5.17 3.53 5.11
CA PRO A 65 3.88 3.21 4.53
C PRO A 65 3.72 1.70 4.29
N TYR A 66 2.59 1.13 4.74
CA TYR A 66 2.28 -0.29 4.56
C TYR A 66 0.78 -0.58 4.58
N VAL A 67 0.40 -1.74 4.04
CA VAL A 67 -0.89 -2.39 4.31
C VAL A 67 -0.64 -3.83 4.73
N TYR A 68 -1.24 -4.25 5.84
CA TYR A 68 -1.15 -5.60 6.38
C TYR A 68 -2.51 -6.28 6.21
N PHE A 69 -2.53 -7.48 5.63
CA PHE A 69 -3.77 -8.13 5.20
C PHE A 69 -3.69 -9.66 5.24
N LYS A 70 -4.85 -10.32 5.35
CA LYS A 70 -5.04 -11.76 5.12
C LYS A 70 -5.42 -11.99 3.67
N ALA A 71 -4.94 -13.09 3.09
CA ALA A 71 -5.33 -13.54 1.76
C ALA A 71 -4.97 -15.02 1.56
N PRO A 72 -5.63 -15.74 0.64
CA PRO A 72 -5.09 -16.95 0.03
C PRO A 72 -3.70 -16.71 -0.58
N VAL A 73 -2.82 -17.71 -0.45
CA VAL A 73 -1.41 -17.63 -0.92
C VAL A 73 -1.32 -17.38 -2.42
N ASP A 74 -2.21 -17.98 -3.20
CA ASP A 74 -2.29 -17.82 -4.66
C ASP A 74 -2.67 -16.39 -5.05
N ILE A 75 -3.64 -15.77 -4.35
CA ILE A 75 -4.01 -14.37 -4.54
C ILE A 75 -2.83 -13.46 -4.20
N ALA A 76 -2.21 -13.65 -3.03
CA ALA A 76 -1.05 -12.85 -2.61
C ALA A 76 0.13 -12.99 -3.58
N THR A 77 0.36 -14.19 -4.10
CA THR A 77 1.42 -14.47 -5.09
C THR A 77 1.14 -13.79 -6.43
N HIS A 78 -0.10 -13.85 -6.91
CA HIS A 78 -0.50 -13.17 -8.15
C HIS A 78 -0.37 -11.65 -8.01
N LEU A 79 -0.85 -11.07 -6.91
CA LEU A 79 -0.68 -9.65 -6.60
C LEU A 79 0.80 -9.27 -6.57
N HIS A 80 1.63 -10.06 -5.86
CA HIS A 80 3.06 -9.79 -5.77
C HIS A 80 3.72 -9.80 -7.15
N LYS A 81 3.43 -10.82 -7.96
CA LYS A 81 3.99 -10.96 -9.29
C LYS A 81 3.62 -9.78 -10.19
N HIS A 82 2.36 -9.35 -10.16
CA HIS A 82 1.90 -8.18 -10.92
C HIS A 82 2.63 -6.91 -10.48
N LEU A 83 2.57 -6.59 -9.18
CA LEU A 83 3.20 -5.38 -8.63
C LEU A 83 4.71 -5.35 -8.85
N TRP A 84 5.39 -6.47 -8.65
CA TRP A 84 6.82 -6.61 -8.89
C TRP A 84 7.16 -6.36 -10.36
N THR A 85 6.44 -7.01 -11.28
CA THR A 85 6.71 -6.86 -12.71
C THR A 85 6.53 -5.41 -13.18
N THR A 86 5.50 -4.72 -12.68
CA THR A 86 5.19 -3.34 -13.08
C THR A 86 6.09 -2.30 -12.42
N THR A 87 6.58 -2.55 -11.20
CA THR A 87 7.27 -1.51 -10.40
C THR A 87 8.74 -1.79 -10.08
N GLN A 88 9.28 -2.99 -10.32
CA GLN A 88 10.66 -3.33 -9.89
C GLN A 88 11.76 -2.38 -10.40
N PHE A 89 11.54 -1.68 -11.53
CA PHE A 89 12.50 -0.73 -12.10
C PHE A 89 12.17 0.74 -11.80
N THR A 90 11.11 1.01 -11.04
CA THR A 90 10.78 2.37 -10.60
C THR A 90 11.54 2.71 -9.31
N PRO A 91 11.90 3.99 -9.08
CA PRO A 91 12.61 4.40 -7.86
C PRO A 91 11.86 4.03 -6.57
N ILE A 92 10.52 4.05 -6.64
CA ILE A 92 9.63 3.56 -5.60
C ILE A 92 8.92 2.33 -6.14
N TYR A 93 9.20 1.18 -5.55
CA TYR A 93 8.59 -0.10 -5.91
C TYR A 93 7.90 -0.73 -4.70
N TRP A 94 6.97 -1.63 -4.97
CA TRP A 94 6.12 -2.25 -3.95
C TRP A 94 6.29 -3.76 -3.97
N THR A 95 6.30 -4.34 -2.77
CA THR A 95 6.52 -5.76 -2.53
C THR A 95 5.50 -6.29 -1.54
N ILE A 96 5.21 -7.58 -1.63
CA ILE A 96 4.35 -8.28 -0.68
C ILE A 96 5.23 -9.33 -0.02
N GLN A 97 5.24 -9.35 1.31
CA GLN A 97 5.98 -10.32 2.10
C GLN A 97 5.03 -11.10 3.00
N GLY A 98 5.13 -12.43 3.01
CA GLY A 98 4.42 -13.28 3.96
C GLY A 98 5.05 -13.24 5.34
N GLN A 99 4.23 -13.16 6.39
CA GLN A 99 4.65 -13.25 7.79
C GLN A 99 3.54 -13.87 8.64
N TYR A 100 3.90 -14.62 9.68
CA TYR A 100 2.93 -15.13 10.64
C TYR A 100 2.62 -14.05 11.70
N ASN A 101 1.34 -13.88 12.02
CA ASN A 101 0.91 -13.02 13.12
C ASN A 101 1.08 -13.72 14.48
N LEU A 102 0.69 -13.04 15.56
CA LEU A 102 0.76 -13.58 16.93
C LEU A 102 -0.20 -14.76 17.17
N GLU A 103 -1.19 -14.95 16.30
CA GLU A 103 -2.18 -16.04 16.32
C GLU A 103 -1.73 -17.22 15.42
N CYS A 104 -0.49 -17.20 14.92
CA CYS A 104 0.07 -18.19 14.00
C CYS A 104 -0.67 -18.30 12.65
N GLU A 105 -1.37 -17.25 12.24
CA GLU A 105 -1.99 -17.16 10.92
C GLU A 105 -1.04 -16.51 9.91
N LEU A 106 -0.97 -17.06 8.70
CA LEU A 106 -0.20 -16.46 7.61
C LEU A 106 -0.91 -15.19 7.11
N CYS A 107 -0.21 -14.06 7.22
CA CYS A 107 -0.65 -12.76 6.73
C CYS A 107 0.40 -12.20 5.76
N PHE A 108 0.04 -11.11 5.08
CA PHE A 108 0.86 -10.50 4.06
C PHE A 108 1.04 -9.01 4.33
N LEU A 109 2.27 -8.54 4.16
CA LEU A 109 2.67 -7.15 4.33
C LEU A 109 2.99 -6.55 2.96
N LEU A 110 2.14 -5.66 2.49
CA LEU A 110 2.38 -4.81 1.32
C LEU A 110 3.18 -3.58 1.76
N ARG A 111 4.40 -3.45 1.25
CA ARG A 111 5.35 -2.38 1.65
C ARG A 111 6.27 -1.99 0.52
N SER A 112 6.90 -0.81 0.66
CA SER A 112 7.93 -0.32 -0.25
C SER A 112 9.30 -0.34 0.43
N PRO A 113 10.26 -1.18 -0.02
CA PRO A 113 11.60 -1.24 0.58
C PRO A 113 12.37 0.10 0.55
N PRO A 114 12.25 0.95 -0.50
CA PRO A 114 12.79 2.31 -0.46
C PRO A 114 12.25 3.14 0.71
N TYR A 115 10.94 3.10 0.98
CA TYR A 115 10.35 3.83 2.10
C TYR A 115 10.67 3.22 3.46
N GLU A 116 10.79 1.90 3.56
CA GLU A 116 11.27 1.23 4.77
C GLU A 116 12.70 1.66 5.11
N ARG A 117 13.58 1.74 4.11
CA ARG A 117 14.93 2.28 4.31
C ARG A 117 14.91 3.74 4.74
N ALA A 118 14.05 4.55 4.11
CA ALA A 118 13.89 5.96 4.47
C ALA A 118 13.41 6.14 5.92
N TYR A 119 12.52 5.26 6.37
CA TYR A 119 12.02 5.26 7.74
C TYR A 119 13.14 5.18 8.77
N HIS A 120 14.21 4.42 8.52
CA HIS A 120 15.32 4.28 9.48
C HIS A 120 16.28 5.47 9.56
N HIS A 121 16.18 6.47 8.67
CA HIS A 121 17.10 7.62 8.63
C HIS A 121 16.35 8.95 8.68
N CYS A 122 16.60 9.77 9.71
CA CYS A 122 15.84 11.01 9.96
C CYS A 122 15.78 11.96 8.75
N ILE A 123 16.90 12.20 8.06
CA ILE A 123 16.93 13.09 6.88
C ILE A 123 16.11 12.50 5.73
N SER A 124 16.30 11.20 5.46
CA SER A 124 15.57 10.50 4.40
C SER A 124 14.06 10.44 4.70
N ARG A 125 13.70 10.29 5.97
CA ARG A 125 12.32 10.36 6.44
C ARG A 125 11.70 11.72 6.17
N LEU A 126 12.33 12.81 6.64
CA LEU A 126 11.89 14.20 6.39
C LEU A 126 11.72 14.47 4.89
N TRP A 127 12.64 13.94 4.10
CA TRP A 127 12.59 14.04 2.65
C TRP A 127 11.40 13.29 2.05
N HIS A 128 11.26 11.99 2.28
CA HIS A 128 10.23 11.17 1.61
C HIS A 128 8.82 11.34 2.17
N PHE A 129 8.66 11.45 3.49
CA PHE A 129 7.34 11.50 4.13
C PHE A 129 6.84 12.94 4.34
N GLY A 130 7.72 13.95 4.23
CA GLY A 130 7.35 15.36 4.31
C GLY A 130 7.53 16.11 3.00
N TYR A 131 8.79 16.37 2.63
CA TYR A 131 9.09 17.22 1.47
C TYR A 131 8.56 16.64 0.16
N GLN A 132 8.77 15.35 -0.09
CA GLN A 132 8.26 14.60 -1.25
C GLN A 132 6.91 13.92 -0.98
N ARG A 133 6.11 14.40 -0.02
CA ARG A 133 4.80 13.82 0.31
C ARG A 133 3.88 13.67 -0.91
N ARG A 134 4.00 14.56 -1.90
CA ARG A 134 3.26 14.44 -3.18
C ARG A 134 3.65 13.18 -3.95
N GLU A 135 4.94 12.86 -4.04
CA GLU A 135 5.42 11.66 -4.73
C GLU A 135 4.96 10.39 -4.02
N LEU A 136 4.95 10.40 -2.68
CA LEU A 136 4.37 9.32 -1.88
C LEU A 136 2.88 9.13 -2.17
N ASN A 137 2.09 10.22 -2.16
CA ASN A 137 0.65 10.16 -2.49
C ASN A 137 0.42 9.66 -3.92
N GLN A 138 1.26 10.06 -4.87
CA GLN A 138 1.20 9.58 -6.26
C GLN A 138 1.54 8.09 -6.35
N SER A 139 2.55 7.64 -5.60
CA SER A 139 2.90 6.21 -5.52
C SER A 139 1.73 5.38 -4.96
N MET A 140 1.01 5.88 -3.94
CA MET A 140 -0.19 5.22 -3.41
C MET A 140 -1.32 5.14 -4.45
N ALA A 141 -1.58 6.22 -5.17
CA ALA A 141 -2.59 6.23 -6.23
C ALA A 141 -2.24 5.25 -7.36
N GLN A 142 -0.97 5.20 -7.75
CA GLN A 142 -0.48 4.23 -8.74
C GLN A 142 -0.59 2.80 -8.22
N LEU A 143 -0.21 2.55 -6.97
CA LEU A 143 -0.33 1.24 -6.34
C LEU A 143 -1.78 0.74 -6.34
N ALA A 144 -2.75 1.59 -5.97
CA ALA A 144 -4.16 1.23 -5.99
C ALA A 144 -4.65 0.87 -7.40
N LYS A 145 -4.17 1.60 -8.42
CA LYS A 145 -4.47 1.28 -9.83
C LYS A 145 -3.92 -0.10 -10.21
N GLU A 146 -2.68 -0.40 -9.85
CA GLU A 146 -2.07 -1.70 -10.17
C GLU A 146 -2.75 -2.86 -9.43
N ILE A 147 -3.20 -2.66 -8.19
CA ILE A 147 -4.00 -3.66 -7.46
C ILE A 147 -5.32 -3.91 -8.18
N GLN A 148 -5.98 -2.85 -8.66
CA GLN A 148 -7.21 -2.99 -9.42
C GLN A 148 -6.98 -3.83 -10.70
N VAL A 149 -5.96 -3.52 -11.50
CA VAL A 149 -5.62 -4.28 -12.72
C VAL A 149 -5.32 -5.74 -12.40
N ALA A 150 -4.55 -5.98 -11.33
CA ALA A 150 -4.24 -7.34 -10.89
C ALA A 150 -5.50 -8.11 -10.48
N SER A 151 -6.46 -7.45 -9.82
CA SER A 151 -7.73 -8.04 -9.40
C SER A 151 -8.64 -8.41 -10.58
N GLU A 152 -8.67 -7.58 -11.63
CA GLU A 152 -9.45 -7.85 -12.84
C GLU A 152 -8.89 -9.08 -13.56
N THR A 153 -7.56 -9.18 -13.63
CA THR A 153 -6.87 -10.35 -14.21
C THR A 153 -7.11 -11.65 -13.41
N LEU A 154 -7.28 -11.56 -12.08
CA LEU A 154 -7.66 -12.71 -11.25
C LEU A 154 -9.06 -13.21 -11.59
N LYS A 155 -10.03 -12.29 -11.71
CA LYS A 155 -11.42 -12.61 -12.04
C LYS A 155 -11.52 -13.33 -13.38
N ASP A 156 -10.79 -12.85 -14.39
CA ASP A 156 -10.78 -13.47 -15.72
C ASP A 156 -10.24 -14.90 -15.70
N LYS A 157 -9.15 -15.16 -14.95
CA LYS A 157 -8.61 -16.52 -14.79
C LYS A 157 -9.58 -17.46 -14.08
N THR A 158 -10.26 -16.99 -13.05
CA THR A 158 -11.24 -17.81 -12.32
C THR A 158 -12.43 -18.18 -13.21
N ILE A 159 -12.92 -17.23 -14.03
CA ILE A 159 -14.00 -17.49 -14.99
C ILE A 159 -13.56 -18.50 -16.04
N ASP A 160 -12.36 -18.36 -16.62
CA ASP A 160 -11.86 -19.28 -17.64
C ASP A 160 -11.69 -20.71 -17.09
N ASN A 161 -11.09 -20.85 -15.91
CA ASN A 161 -10.96 -22.14 -15.23
C ASN A 161 -12.33 -22.79 -14.94
N SER A 162 -13.34 -22.00 -14.57
CA SER A 162 -14.70 -22.52 -14.32
C SER A 162 -15.38 -23.01 -15.60
N LYS A 163 -15.16 -22.33 -16.74
CA LYS A 163 -15.70 -22.73 -18.05
C LYS A 163 -15.04 -24.01 -18.58
N ILE A 164 -13.72 -24.14 -18.41
CA ILE A 164 -12.99 -25.35 -18.77
C ILE A 164 -13.50 -26.53 -17.96
N ASN A 165 -13.63 -26.39 -16.63
CA ASN A 165 -14.12 -27.46 -15.77
C ASN A 165 -15.57 -27.87 -16.07
N ASN A 166 -16.42 -26.94 -16.49
CA ASN A 166 -17.80 -27.22 -16.90
C ASN A 166 -17.92 -27.78 -18.33
N GLY A 167 -16.88 -27.63 -19.15
CA GLY A 167 -16.84 -28.14 -20.54
C GLY A 167 -16.30 -29.56 -20.70
N VAL A 168 -15.85 -30.20 -19.61
CA VAL A 168 -15.24 -31.55 -19.61
C VAL A 168 -16.25 -32.66 -19.28
N PHE A 169 -17.55 -32.35 -19.20
CA PHE A 169 -18.63 -33.34 -19.12
C PHE A 169 -19.37 -33.45 -20.46
N LEU A 170 -18.75 -34.07 -21.48
CA LEU A 170 -19.43 -34.74 -22.60
C LEU A 170 -18.65 -35.99 -23.01
#